data_AF-M5RPI4-F1
#
_entry.id   AF-M5RPI4-F1
#
_cell.length_a   1.000
_cell.length_b   1.000
_cell.length_c   1.000
_cell.angle_alpha   90.00
_cell.angle_beta   90.00
_cell.angle_gamma   90.00
#
_symmetry.space_group_name_H-M   'P 1'
#
loop_
_entity.id
_entity.type
_entity.pdbx_description
1 polymer ?
#
loop_
_entity_poly.entity_id
_entity_poly.type
_entity_poly.pdbx_seq_one_letter_code
_entity_poly.pdbx_strand_id
1 'polypeptide(L)'
;MEERKRQRLAKKAERAAQKAREVEARRAAVKAKIAESKEQRKKGDDAWYDAVGHRASEFNGVSASRKARQFVATHRRVHLGSFNDPEEAARAYDDAARAVGQTKGLNFATAEEIAQEAKKEQQPKPKRKKTSKYRGVAKNRKSGKFEAAFGPHRLGHFPTEREAGIAYDNAALAAGHFQINHASVQNEDERQRLLAIDRERVKAERAAKKEQKRKAGYDWFERNKHIVSKYIGVFAHRHKCKFEATYRGKYMGSFSDPEEAARAYDEAARASGETHQKLNFPDS
;
A
#
# COMPACT_ATOMS: atom_id res chain seq x y z
N MET A 1 -46.85 73.74 -16.84
CA MET A 1 -46.69 73.14 -15.49
C MET A 1 -46.26 71.67 -15.54
N GLU A 2 -46.85 70.86 -16.41
CA GLU A 2 -46.50 69.43 -16.59
C GLU A 2 -45.04 69.19 -17.03
N GLU A 3 -44.51 69.98 -17.95
CA GLU A 3 -43.14 69.82 -18.46
C GLU A 3 -42.06 70.02 -17.38
N ARG A 4 -42.22 71.04 -16.52
CA ARG A 4 -41.33 71.27 -15.36
C ARG A 4 -41.40 70.13 -14.33
N LYS A 5 -42.56 69.49 -14.15
CA LYS A 5 -42.71 68.31 -13.28
C LYS A 5 -41.97 67.11 -13.88
N ARG A 6 -42.10 66.87 -15.19
CA ARG A 6 -41.36 65.82 -15.93
C ARG A 6 -39.85 66.02 -15.84
N GLN A 7 -39.36 67.25 -16.02
CA GLN A 7 -37.93 67.59 -15.88
C GLN A 7 -37.42 67.36 -14.45
N ARG A 8 -38.20 67.70 -13.42
CA ARG A 8 -37.83 67.44 -12.00
C ARG A 8 -37.79 65.94 -11.68
N LEU A 9 -38.74 65.17 -12.19
CA LEU A 9 -38.77 63.71 -12.04
C LEU A 9 -37.60 63.04 -12.77
N ALA A 10 -37.30 63.47 -14.01
CA ALA A 10 -36.14 63.00 -14.76
C ALA A 10 -34.83 63.26 -14.02
N LYS A 11 -34.63 64.49 -13.49
CA LYS A 11 -33.44 64.83 -12.68
C LYS A 11 -33.37 64.05 -11.37
N LYS A 12 -34.50 63.74 -10.73
CA LYS A 12 -34.56 62.90 -9.53
C LYS A 12 -34.21 61.44 -9.85
N ALA A 13 -34.73 60.91 -10.96
CA ALA A 13 -34.42 59.58 -11.45
C ALA A 13 -32.95 59.44 -11.84
N GLU A 14 -32.38 60.45 -12.51
CA GLU A 14 -30.97 60.51 -12.87
C GLU A 14 -30.07 60.52 -11.62
N ARG A 15 -30.39 61.35 -10.61
CA ARG A 15 -29.67 61.36 -9.32
C ARG A 15 -29.80 60.03 -8.56
N ALA A 16 -30.96 59.38 -8.62
CA ALA A 16 -31.15 58.07 -8.01
C ALA A 16 -30.32 56.99 -8.73
N ALA A 17 -30.26 57.03 -10.06
CA ALA A 17 -29.43 56.14 -10.87
C ALA A 17 -27.93 56.37 -10.60
N GLN A 18 -27.49 57.62 -10.47
CA GLN A 18 -26.11 57.96 -10.08
C GLN A 18 -25.75 57.40 -8.69
N LYS A 19 -26.63 57.59 -7.69
CA LYS A 19 -26.43 57.02 -6.35
C LYS A 19 -26.42 55.49 -6.35
N ALA A 20 -27.28 54.85 -7.15
CA ALA A 20 -27.29 53.39 -7.29
C ALA A 20 -25.97 52.88 -7.90
N ARG A 21 -25.46 53.53 -8.95
CA ARG A 21 -24.15 53.24 -9.55
C ARG A 21 -23.01 53.45 -8.55
N GLU A 22 -23.05 54.50 -7.73
CA GLU A 22 -22.04 54.75 -6.69
C GLU A 22 -22.05 53.66 -5.60
N VAL A 23 -23.22 53.23 -5.14
CA VAL A 23 -23.36 52.14 -4.17
C VAL A 23 -22.87 50.82 -4.76
N GLU A 24 -23.19 50.54 -6.02
CA GLU A 24 -22.69 49.37 -6.73
C GLU A 24 -21.17 49.40 -6.88
N ALA A 25 -20.59 50.55 -7.27
CA ALA A 25 -19.15 50.74 -7.37
C ALA A 25 -18.45 50.56 -6.01
N ARG A 26 -19.03 51.07 -4.91
CA ARG A 26 -18.51 50.84 -3.55
C ARG A 26 -18.56 49.37 -3.16
N ARG A 27 -19.65 48.67 -3.46
CA ARG A 27 -19.77 47.21 -3.22
C ARG A 27 -18.76 46.42 -4.04
N ALA A 28 -18.54 46.79 -5.30
CA ALA A 28 -17.53 46.18 -6.17
C ALA A 28 -16.12 46.40 -5.61
N ALA A 29 -15.80 47.62 -5.16
CA ALA A 29 -14.51 47.93 -4.54
C ALA A 29 -14.26 47.12 -3.25
N VAL A 30 -15.27 46.96 -2.39
CA VAL A 30 -15.16 46.11 -1.18
C VAL A 30 -14.93 44.64 -1.56
N LYS A 31 -15.65 44.12 -2.55
CA LYS A 31 -15.44 42.75 -3.05
C LYS A 31 -14.03 42.56 -3.61
N ALA A 32 -13.51 43.54 -4.36
CA ALA A 32 -12.16 43.50 -4.90
C ALA A 32 -11.11 43.45 -3.78
N LYS A 33 -11.24 44.28 -2.74
CA LYS A 33 -10.34 44.24 -1.57
C LYS A 33 -10.38 42.91 -0.83
N ILE A 34 -11.56 42.30 -0.67
CA ILE A 34 -11.69 40.97 -0.06
C ILE A 34 -11.01 39.91 -0.94
N ALA A 35 -11.16 39.99 -2.26
CA ALA A 35 -10.54 39.06 -3.20
C ALA A 35 -9.00 39.18 -3.15
N GLU A 36 -8.47 40.39 -3.18
CA GLU A 36 -7.03 40.65 -3.08
C GLU A 36 -6.44 40.14 -1.75
N SER A 37 -7.11 40.41 -0.63
CA SER A 37 -6.68 39.91 0.68
C SER A 37 -6.70 38.38 0.75
N LYS A 38 -7.70 37.72 0.13
CA LYS A 38 -7.74 36.25 0.02
C LYS A 38 -6.58 35.71 -0.81
N GLU A 39 -6.24 36.37 -1.91
CA GLU A 39 -5.14 35.96 -2.78
C GLU A 39 -3.78 36.09 -2.07
N GLN A 40 -3.55 37.21 -1.37
CA GLN A 40 -2.35 37.41 -0.56
C GLN A 40 -2.22 36.33 0.53
N ARG A 41 -3.33 36.02 1.22
CA ARG A 41 -3.35 34.96 2.22
C ARG A 41 -3.04 33.59 1.62
N LYS A 42 -3.66 33.25 0.48
CA LYS A 42 -3.40 31.99 -0.23
C LYS A 42 -1.94 31.86 -0.63
N LYS A 43 -1.35 32.93 -1.18
CA LYS A 43 0.08 32.96 -1.52
C LYS A 43 0.98 32.70 -0.30
N GLY A 44 0.62 33.21 0.88
CA GLY A 44 1.32 32.93 2.13
C GLY A 44 1.16 31.49 2.62
N ASP A 45 -0.04 30.91 2.47
CA ASP A 45 -0.33 29.51 2.84
C ASP A 45 0.42 28.53 1.91
N ASP A 46 0.48 28.82 0.60
CA ASP A 46 1.21 28.04 -0.41
C ASP A 46 2.73 28.11 -0.16
N ALA A 47 3.27 29.32 0.09
CA ALA A 47 4.69 29.50 0.39
C ALA A 47 5.14 28.75 1.66
N TRP A 48 4.29 28.70 2.70
CA TRP A 48 4.57 27.90 3.90
C TRP A 48 4.59 26.41 3.60
N TYR A 49 3.65 25.93 2.78
CA TYR A 49 3.58 24.52 2.42
C TYR A 49 4.81 24.07 1.62
N ASP A 50 5.22 24.89 0.65
CA ASP A 50 6.41 24.62 -0.16
C ASP A 50 7.70 24.62 0.69
N ALA A 51 7.78 25.49 1.70
CA ALA A 51 8.93 25.59 2.58
C ALA A 51 9.03 24.44 3.60
N VAL A 52 7.92 24.06 4.25
CA VAL A 52 7.95 23.11 5.37
C VAL A 52 6.82 22.08 5.37
N GLY A 53 5.71 22.34 4.68
CA GLY A 53 4.54 21.46 4.67
C GLY A 53 4.80 20.08 4.07
N HIS A 54 5.71 19.98 3.08
CA HIS A 54 6.11 18.69 2.48
C HIS A 54 6.74 17.71 3.48
N ARG A 55 7.36 18.21 4.57
CA ARG A 55 7.98 17.39 5.61
C ARG A 55 6.97 16.50 6.35
N ALA A 56 5.68 16.84 6.31
CA ALA A 56 4.62 15.99 6.85
C ALA A 56 4.59 14.59 6.23
N SER A 57 4.96 14.46 4.95
CA SER A 57 4.96 13.18 4.24
C SER A 57 6.08 12.22 4.67
N GLU A 58 7.05 12.70 5.45
CA GLU A 58 8.12 11.88 6.01
C GLU A 58 7.61 11.00 7.16
N PHE A 59 6.48 11.35 7.77
CA PHE A 59 5.96 10.70 8.97
C PHE A 59 4.56 10.10 8.72
N ASN A 60 4.37 8.86 9.16
CA ASN A 60 3.09 8.18 9.15
C ASN A 60 2.07 8.91 10.03
N GLY A 61 0.89 9.12 9.47
CA GLY A 61 -0.23 9.75 10.20
C GLY A 61 -0.11 11.25 10.39
N VAL A 62 0.91 11.91 9.81
CA VAL A 62 1.09 13.36 9.87
C VAL A 62 0.70 13.98 8.53
N SER A 63 0.00 15.12 8.58
CA SER A 63 -0.42 15.88 7.41
C SER A 63 -0.22 17.37 7.64
N ALA A 64 0.10 18.15 6.61
CA ALA A 64 0.23 19.60 6.74
C ALA A 64 -1.08 20.30 6.36
N SER A 65 -1.58 21.15 7.25
CA SER A 65 -2.75 22.01 7.00
C SER A 65 -2.29 23.36 6.47
N ARG A 66 -2.48 23.61 5.16
CA ARG A 66 -2.12 24.90 4.53
C ARG A 66 -2.79 26.10 5.21
N LYS A 67 -4.08 25.95 5.52
CA LYS A 67 -4.90 27.03 6.09
C LYS A 67 -4.54 27.37 7.54
N ALA A 68 -4.14 26.36 8.32
CA ALA A 68 -3.75 26.53 9.72
C ALA A 68 -2.24 26.76 9.88
N ARG A 69 -1.44 26.47 8.84
CA ARG A 69 0.03 26.49 8.85
C ARG A 69 0.59 25.64 9.99
N GLN A 70 -0.01 24.46 10.17
CA GLN A 70 0.28 23.51 11.24
C GLN A 70 0.28 22.07 10.72
N PHE A 71 1.01 21.20 11.40
CA PHE A 71 1.03 19.76 11.19
C PHE A 71 -0.05 19.08 12.01
N VAL A 72 -0.85 18.25 11.39
CA VAL A 72 -1.99 17.56 11.98
C VAL A 72 -1.68 16.08 12.08
N ALA A 73 -1.73 15.55 13.30
CA ALA A 73 -1.56 14.13 13.58
C ALA A 73 -2.92 13.42 13.62
N THR A 74 -3.01 12.28 12.93
CA THR A 74 -4.24 11.47 12.87
C THR A 74 -3.94 9.98 12.97
N HIS A 75 -4.66 9.27 13.84
CA HIS A 75 -4.56 7.81 13.97
C HIS A 75 -5.94 7.18 13.91
N ARG A 76 -6.15 6.18 13.03
CA ARG A 76 -7.44 5.48 12.84
C ARG A 76 -8.67 6.42 12.72
N ARG A 77 -8.50 7.52 11.97
CA ARG A 77 -9.52 8.57 11.76
C ARG A 77 -9.83 9.43 12.99
N VAL A 78 -9.02 9.33 14.05
CA VAL A 78 -9.07 10.22 15.22
C VAL A 78 -8.05 11.34 15.02
N HIS A 79 -8.48 12.58 15.20
CA HIS A 79 -7.59 13.74 15.23
C HIS A 79 -6.91 13.82 16.60
N LEU A 80 -5.58 13.77 16.61
CA LEU A 80 -4.78 13.76 17.84
C LEU A 80 -4.37 15.16 18.26
N GLY A 81 -4.26 16.08 17.29
CA GLY A 81 -3.90 17.47 17.54
C GLY A 81 -3.35 18.16 16.30
N SER A 82 -3.12 19.46 16.45
CA SER A 82 -2.42 20.32 15.49
C SER A 82 -1.17 20.88 16.17
N PHE A 83 -0.02 20.74 15.52
CA PHE A 83 1.32 20.98 16.04
C PHE A 83 2.09 21.92 15.12
N ASN A 84 3.07 22.62 15.67
CA ASN A 84 3.93 23.51 14.87
C ASN A 84 5.10 22.74 14.24
N ASP A 85 5.50 21.62 14.84
CA ASP A 85 6.60 20.78 14.39
C ASP A 85 6.11 19.41 13.87
N PRO A 86 6.66 18.91 12.74
CA PRO A 86 6.24 17.64 12.16
C PRO A 86 6.65 16.44 13.03
N GLU A 87 7.79 16.52 13.72
CA GLU A 87 8.26 15.45 14.62
C GLU A 87 7.39 15.32 15.86
N GLU A 88 6.87 16.43 16.38
CA GLU A 88 5.96 16.42 17.53
C GLU A 88 4.63 15.76 17.17
N ALA A 89 4.09 16.10 15.99
CA ALA A 89 2.92 15.44 15.43
C ALA A 89 3.15 13.93 15.23
N ALA A 90 4.34 13.53 14.77
CA ALA A 90 4.73 12.15 14.57
C ALA A 90 4.86 11.36 15.89
N ARG A 91 5.39 12.00 16.95
CA ARG A 91 5.43 11.42 18.30
C ARG A 91 4.02 11.21 18.87
N ALA A 92 3.13 12.19 18.70
CA ALA A 92 1.74 12.06 19.12
C ALA A 92 1.02 10.89 18.40
N TYR A 93 1.33 10.68 17.12
CA TYR A 93 0.85 9.51 16.37
C TYR A 93 1.36 8.19 16.96
N ASP A 94 2.66 8.11 17.28
CA ASP A 94 3.25 6.90 17.86
C ASP A 94 2.69 6.60 19.25
N ASP A 95 2.47 7.62 20.09
CA ASP A 95 1.85 7.47 21.40
C ASP A 95 0.43 6.92 21.30
N ALA A 96 -0.36 7.46 20.37
CA ALA A 96 -1.71 6.96 20.10
C ALA A 96 -1.69 5.52 19.55
N ALA A 97 -0.73 5.19 18.68
CA ALA A 97 -0.56 3.84 18.14
C ALA A 97 -0.19 2.83 19.25
N ARG A 98 0.70 3.20 20.17
CA ARG A 98 1.05 2.36 21.34
C ARG A 98 -0.14 2.17 22.28
N ALA A 99 -0.92 3.21 22.52
CA ALA A 99 -2.12 3.12 23.37
C ALA A 99 -3.15 2.10 22.84
N VAL A 100 -3.22 1.89 21.52
CA VAL A 100 -4.09 0.87 20.90
C VAL A 100 -3.40 -0.48 20.65
N GLY A 101 -2.18 -0.67 21.17
CA GLY A 101 -1.40 -1.89 21.01
C GLY A 101 -0.86 -2.13 19.60
N GLN A 102 -0.77 -1.09 18.78
CA GLN A 102 -0.18 -1.17 17.44
C GLN A 102 1.34 -1.04 17.53
N THR A 103 2.04 -2.10 17.14
CA THR A 103 3.51 -2.16 17.14
C THR A 103 4.12 -1.96 15.75
N LYS A 104 3.30 -1.73 14.72
CA LYS A 104 3.71 -1.62 13.32
C LYS A 104 3.47 -0.22 12.78
N GLY A 105 4.41 0.26 11.96
CA GLY A 105 4.30 1.55 11.26
C GLY A 105 4.42 2.76 12.19
N LEU A 106 5.18 2.61 13.29
CA LEU A 106 5.60 3.71 14.14
C LEU A 106 6.70 4.52 13.42
N ASN A 107 6.75 5.82 13.68
CA ASN A 107 7.74 6.74 13.14
C ASN A 107 9.06 6.64 13.90
N PHE A 108 8.98 6.55 15.23
CA PHE A 108 10.10 6.45 16.16
C PHE A 108 9.98 5.16 16.98
N ALA A 109 10.18 4.02 16.32
CA ALA A 109 10.18 2.71 16.98
C ALA A 109 11.44 2.52 17.83
N THR A 110 11.25 1.99 19.03
CA THR A 110 12.34 1.54 19.91
C THR A 110 12.96 0.24 19.41
N ALA A 111 14.20 -0.05 19.81
CA ALA A 111 14.88 -1.30 19.44
C ALA A 111 14.09 -2.56 19.86
N GLU A 112 13.37 -2.50 20.98
CA GLU A 112 12.52 -3.58 21.46
C GLU A 112 11.30 -3.81 20.56
N GLU A 113 10.64 -2.74 20.12
CA GLU A 113 9.48 -2.82 19.21
C GLU A 113 9.88 -3.40 17.85
N ILE A 114 11.05 -3.01 17.32
CA ILE A 114 11.62 -3.58 16.09
C ILE A 114 11.87 -5.09 16.26
N ALA A 115 12.44 -5.49 17.40
CA ALA A 115 12.69 -6.91 17.69
C ALA A 115 11.39 -7.71 17.85
N GLN A 116 10.34 -7.12 18.45
CA GLN A 116 9.03 -7.75 18.57
C GLN A 116 8.34 -7.90 17.22
N GLU A 117 8.43 -6.91 16.33
CA GLU A 117 7.88 -7.01 14.98
C GLU A 117 8.58 -8.10 14.17
N ALA A 118 9.92 -8.17 14.23
CA ALA A 118 10.69 -9.23 13.58
C ALA A 118 10.28 -10.64 14.06
N LYS A 119 10.02 -10.81 15.37
CA LYS A 119 9.51 -12.07 15.93
C LYS A 119 8.10 -12.39 15.43
N LYS A 120 7.20 -11.41 15.34
CA LYS A 120 5.83 -11.60 14.82
C LYS A 120 5.81 -11.93 13.33
N GLU A 121 6.71 -11.34 12.53
CA GLU A 121 6.80 -11.61 11.09
C GLU A 121 7.34 -13.03 10.79
N GLN A 122 8.21 -13.55 11.65
CA GLN A 122 8.67 -14.94 11.59
C GLN A 122 7.59 -15.95 11.99
N GLN A 123 6.54 -15.54 12.71
CA GLN A 123 5.44 -16.44 13.04
C GLN A 123 4.53 -16.63 11.82
N PRO A 124 4.25 -17.89 11.41
CA PRO A 124 3.35 -18.15 10.31
C PRO A 124 1.96 -17.58 10.65
N LYS A 125 1.45 -16.69 9.80
CA LYS A 125 0.08 -16.15 9.92
C LYS A 125 -0.88 -17.29 10.23
N PRO A 126 -1.78 -17.16 11.23
CA PRO A 126 -2.71 -18.22 11.57
C PRO A 126 -3.53 -18.56 10.33
N LYS A 127 -3.39 -19.80 9.84
CA LYS A 127 -4.20 -20.29 8.73
C LYS A 127 -5.66 -20.15 9.16
N ARG A 128 -6.49 -19.49 8.33
CA ARG A 128 -7.92 -19.36 8.58
C ARG A 128 -8.47 -20.75 8.96
N LYS A 129 -9.16 -20.85 10.10
CA LYS A 129 -9.75 -22.12 10.56
C LYS A 129 -10.61 -22.66 9.40
N LYS A 130 -10.24 -23.82 8.87
CA LYS A 130 -11.02 -24.47 7.81
C LYS A 130 -12.35 -24.90 8.44
N THR A 131 -13.45 -24.50 7.81
CA THR A 131 -14.79 -24.91 8.24
C THR A 131 -15.18 -26.31 7.74
N SER A 132 -14.29 -26.95 6.97
CA SER A 132 -14.50 -28.18 6.23
C SER A 132 -13.20 -28.98 6.04
N LYS A 133 -13.31 -30.29 5.82
CA LYS A 133 -12.23 -31.21 5.41
C LYS A 133 -11.94 -31.18 3.91
N TYR A 134 -12.91 -30.82 3.08
CA TYR A 134 -12.77 -30.76 1.63
C TYR A 134 -12.37 -29.36 1.13
N ARG A 135 -11.39 -29.31 0.21
CA ARG A 135 -10.95 -28.08 -0.46
C ARG A 135 -12.10 -27.47 -1.25
N GLY A 136 -12.24 -26.14 -1.18
CA GLY A 136 -13.29 -25.41 -1.88
C GLY A 136 -14.68 -25.53 -1.27
N VAL A 137 -14.81 -26.20 -0.12
CA VAL A 137 -16.07 -26.33 0.61
C VAL A 137 -16.06 -25.42 1.83
N ALA A 138 -17.14 -24.70 2.13
CA ALA A 138 -17.27 -23.88 3.32
C ALA A 138 -18.63 -24.10 3.99
N LYS A 139 -18.67 -24.18 5.32
CA LYS A 139 -19.94 -24.30 6.06
C LYS A 139 -20.51 -22.91 6.28
N ASN A 140 -21.69 -22.63 5.74
CA ASN A 140 -22.38 -21.39 6.00
C ASN A 140 -23.01 -21.45 7.41
N ARG A 141 -22.58 -20.55 8.30
CA ARG A 141 -23.03 -20.53 9.70
C ARG A 141 -24.51 -20.17 9.85
N LYS A 142 -25.10 -19.42 8.91
CA LYS A 142 -26.50 -19.00 8.97
C LYS A 142 -27.46 -20.08 8.47
N SER A 143 -27.16 -20.68 7.31
CA SER A 143 -28.04 -21.68 6.69
C SER A 143 -27.73 -23.11 7.12
N GLY A 144 -26.58 -23.36 7.76
CA GLY A 144 -26.10 -24.70 8.12
C GLY A 144 -25.61 -25.53 6.93
N LYS A 145 -25.88 -25.09 5.69
CA LYS A 145 -25.52 -25.77 4.44
C LYS A 145 -24.04 -25.58 4.08
N PHE A 146 -23.53 -26.50 3.27
CA PHE A 146 -22.17 -26.45 2.74
C PHE A 146 -22.16 -25.81 1.35
N GLU A 147 -21.33 -24.80 1.16
CA GLU A 147 -21.14 -24.14 -0.13
C GLU A 147 -19.89 -24.70 -0.79
N ALA A 148 -20.03 -25.17 -2.04
CA ALA A 148 -18.89 -25.57 -2.86
C ALA A 148 -18.55 -24.45 -3.85
N ALA A 149 -17.27 -24.12 -3.96
CA ALA A 149 -16.77 -23.10 -4.89
C ALA A 149 -15.43 -23.53 -5.50
N PHE A 150 -15.29 -23.28 -6.80
CA PHE A 150 -14.06 -23.50 -7.56
C PHE A 150 -13.61 -22.17 -8.19
N GLY A 151 -12.50 -21.62 -7.69
CA GLY A 151 -12.01 -20.31 -8.10
C GLY A 151 -13.05 -19.21 -7.83
N PRO A 152 -13.45 -18.40 -8.83
CA PRO A 152 -14.50 -17.39 -8.68
C PRO A 152 -15.92 -17.98 -8.77
N HIS A 153 -16.08 -19.24 -9.19
CA HIS A 153 -17.38 -19.83 -9.47
C HIS A 153 -17.93 -20.57 -8.25
N ARG A 154 -19.15 -20.21 -7.83
CA ARG A 154 -19.92 -20.97 -6.83
C ARG A 154 -20.67 -22.10 -7.52
N LEU A 155 -20.47 -23.32 -7.05
CA LEU A 155 -21.06 -24.53 -7.62
C LEU A 155 -22.44 -24.82 -7.02
N GLY A 156 -22.69 -24.34 -5.80
CA GLY A 156 -24.00 -24.45 -5.16
C GLY A 156 -23.93 -24.60 -3.64
N HIS A 157 -25.12 -24.77 -3.04
CA HIS A 157 -25.29 -25.10 -1.63
C HIS A 157 -25.81 -26.53 -1.50
N PHE A 158 -25.14 -27.32 -0.67
CA PHE A 158 -25.41 -28.73 -0.46
C PHE A 158 -25.78 -28.98 1.01
N PRO A 159 -26.64 -29.96 1.28
CA PRO A 159 -26.99 -30.36 2.64
C PRO A 159 -25.79 -31.00 3.36
N THR A 160 -24.98 -31.80 2.66
CA THR A 160 -23.82 -32.48 3.23
C THR A 160 -22.51 -31.91 2.74
N GLU A 161 -21.49 -31.98 3.60
CA GLU A 161 -20.13 -31.54 3.27
C GLU A 161 -19.54 -32.34 2.10
N ARG A 162 -19.90 -33.62 2.04
CA ARG A 162 -19.39 -34.57 1.06
C ARG A 162 -19.97 -34.33 -0.33
N GLU A 163 -21.26 -34.06 -0.45
CA GLU A 163 -21.87 -33.68 -1.73
C GLU A 163 -21.23 -32.40 -2.28
N ALA A 164 -20.98 -31.42 -1.41
CA ALA A 164 -20.24 -30.22 -1.78
C ALA A 164 -18.80 -30.55 -2.26
N GLY A 165 -18.13 -31.50 -1.59
CA GLY A 165 -16.82 -32.00 -2.01
C GLY A 165 -16.84 -32.68 -3.38
N ILE A 166 -17.86 -33.50 -3.66
CA ILE A 166 -18.03 -34.17 -4.95
C ILE A 166 -18.29 -33.15 -6.06
N ALA A 167 -19.13 -32.15 -5.81
CA ALA A 167 -19.38 -31.07 -6.76
C ALA A 167 -18.09 -30.30 -7.09
N TYR A 168 -17.25 -30.01 -6.08
CA TYR A 168 -15.94 -29.41 -6.29
C TYR A 168 -15.02 -30.30 -7.14
N ASP A 169 -14.98 -31.61 -6.86
CA ASP A 169 -14.13 -32.54 -7.59
C ASP A 169 -14.51 -32.63 -9.07
N ASN A 170 -15.82 -32.68 -9.36
CA ASN A 170 -16.33 -32.67 -10.73
C ASN A 170 -15.94 -31.37 -11.46
N ALA A 171 -16.06 -30.22 -10.80
CA ALA A 171 -15.66 -28.94 -11.39
C ALA A 171 -14.14 -28.85 -11.62
N ALA A 172 -13.34 -29.37 -10.69
CA ALA A 172 -11.89 -29.40 -10.82
C ALA A 172 -11.45 -30.31 -11.96
N LEU A 173 -12.04 -31.51 -12.10
CA LEU A 173 -11.77 -32.42 -13.21
C LEU A 173 -12.19 -31.82 -14.55
N ALA A 174 -13.36 -31.16 -14.62
CA ALA A 174 -13.81 -30.46 -15.82
C ALA A 174 -12.84 -29.33 -16.25
N ALA A 175 -12.16 -28.70 -15.29
CA ALA A 175 -11.14 -27.68 -15.53
C ALA A 175 -9.72 -28.27 -15.74
N GLY A 176 -9.57 -29.60 -15.81
CA GLY A 176 -8.27 -30.26 -16.02
C GLY A 176 -7.36 -30.26 -14.79
N HIS A 177 -7.89 -30.03 -13.59
CA HIS A 177 -7.14 -30.09 -12.34
C HIS A 177 -7.18 -31.50 -11.74
N PHE A 178 -6.00 -32.10 -11.59
CA PHE A 178 -5.86 -33.43 -10.98
C PHE A 178 -5.82 -33.40 -9.44
N GLN A 179 -5.62 -32.24 -8.83
CA GLN A 179 -5.57 -32.10 -7.37
C GLN A 179 -6.97 -31.93 -6.77
N ILE A 180 -7.70 -33.04 -6.68
CA ILE A 180 -9.08 -33.10 -6.18
C ILE A 180 -9.16 -33.61 -4.74
N ASN A 181 -10.36 -33.66 -4.16
CA ASN A 181 -10.61 -34.10 -2.79
C ASN A 181 -10.85 -35.61 -2.64
N HIS A 182 -11.18 -36.30 -3.74
CA HIS A 182 -11.67 -37.68 -3.77
C HIS A 182 -12.87 -37.88 -2.83
N ALA A 183 -13.80 -36.92 -2.81
CA ALA A 183 -14.95 -36.94 -1.92
C ALA A 183 -15.97 -38.04 -2.27
N SER A 184 -15.91 -38.61 -3.47
CA SER A 184 -16.71 -39.76 -3.88
C SER A 184 -16.30 -41.06 -3.17
N VAL A 185 -15.03 -41.19 -2.79
CA VAL A 185 -14.49 -42.40 -2.14
C VAL A 185 -14.97 -42.48 -0.69
N GLN A 186 -15.62 -43.59 -0.34
CA GLN A 186 -16.14 -43.85 1.02
C GLN A 186 -15.01 -44.22 1.99
N ASN A 187 -14.09 -45.07 1.52
CA ASN A 187 -12.99 -45.58 2.33
C ASN A 187 -11.93 -44.48 2.49
N GLU A 188 -11.72 -44.03 3.72
CA GLU A 188 -10.78 -42.94 3.99
C GLU A 188 -9.32 -43.35 3.72
N ASP A 189 -8.93 -44.62 3.92
CA ASP A 189 -7.57 -45.08 3.63
C ASP A 189 -7.28 -45.06 2.13
N GLU A 190 -8.24 -45.53 1.33
CA GLU A 190 -8.17 -45.45 -0.14
C GLU A 190 -8.12 -43.99 -0.60
N ARG A 191 -8.97 -43.14 -0.03
CA ARG A 191 -8.98 -41.71 -0.29
C ARG A 191 -7.63 -41.06 0.01
N GLN A 192 -6.99 -41.39 1.14
CA GLN A 192 -5.67 -40.86 1.49
C GLN A 192 -4.58 -41.35 0.53
N ARG A 193 -4.64 -42.61 0.08
CA ARG A 193 -3.74 -43.14 -0.95
C ARG A 193 -3.87 -42.36 -2.25
N LEU A 194 -5.09 -42.10 -2.73
CA LEU A 194 -5.32 -41.31 -3.93
C LEU A 194 -4.83 -39.86 -3.78
N LEU A 195 -5.08 -39.23 -2.63
CA LEU A 195 -4.56 -37.89 -2.33
C LEU A 195 -3.02 -37.85 -2.31
N ALA A 196 -2.36 -38.92 -1.87
CA ALA A 196 -0.91 -39.03 -1.90
C ALA A 196 -0.40 -39.15 -3.35
N ILE A 197 -1.05 -39.98 -4.17
CA ILE A 197 -0.74 -40.13 -5.60
C ILE A 197 -0.85 -38.78 -6.31
N ASP A 198 -1.94 -38.03 -6.12
CA ASP A 198 -2.11 -36.72 -6.75
C ASP A 198 -1.05 -35.71 -6.30
N ARG A 199 -0.66 -35.73 -5.02
CA ARG A 199 0.42 -34.87 -4.51
C ARG A 199 1.75 -35.19 -5.20
N GLU A 200 2.08 -36.47 -5.34
CA GLU A 200 3.30 -36.90 -6.03
C GLU A 200 3.26 -36.54 -7.53
N ARG A 201 2.12 -36.70 -8.20
CA ARG A 201 1.95 -36.24 -9.60
C ARG A 201 2.17 -34.74 -9.75
N VAL A 202 1.59 -33.91 -8.88
CA VAL A 202 1.78 -32.45 -8.91
C VAL A 202 3.24 -32.06 -8.62
N LYS A 203 3.91 -32.75 -7.68
CA LYS A 203 5.34 -32.54 -7.41
C LYS A 203 6.19 -32.91 -8.63
N ALA A 204 5.91 -34.06 -9.24
CA ALA A 204 6.61 -34.55 -10.42
C ALA A 204 6.41 -33.61 -11.62
N GLU A 205 5.19 -33.13 -11.88
CA GLU A 205 4.91 -32.17 -12.96
C GLU A 205 5.65 -30.85 -12.75
N ARG A 206 5.69 -30.34 -11.50
CA ARG A 206 6.47 -29.14 -11.16
C ARG A 206 7.96 -29.35 -11.34
N ALA A 207 8.49 -30.52 -10.96
CA ALA A 207 9.90 -30.87 -11.15
C ALA A 207 10.24 -31.00 -12.63
N ALA A 208 9.40 -31.70 -13.41
CA ALA A 208 9.53 -31.84 -14.85
C ALA A 208 9.48 -30.48 -15.57
N LYS A 209 8.54 -29.59 -15.19
CA LYS A 209 8.48 -28.22 -15.73
C LYS A 209 9.72 -27.40 -15.38
N LYS A 210 10.27 -27.58 -14.17
CA LYS A 210 11.54 -26.95 -13.76
C LYS A 210 12.71 -27.48 -14.59
N GLU A 211 12.75 -28.77 -14.85
CA GLU A 211 13.77 -29.40 -15.69
C GLU A 211 13.63 -29.03 -17.16
N GLN A 212 12.41 -28.99 -17.71
CA GLN A 212 12.11 -28.53 -19.06
C GLN A 212 12.58 -27.10 -19.26
N LYS A 213 12.28 -26.21 -18.30
CA LYS A 213 12.83 -24.86 -18.25
C LYS A 213 14.36 -24.89 -18.26
N ARG A 214 15.00 -25.66 -17.38
CA ARG A 214 16.46 -25.82 -17.35
C ARG A 214 17.04 -26.27 -18.70
N LYS A 215 16.44 -27.28 -19.35
CA LYS A 215 16.88 -27.80 -20.67
C LYS A 215 16.63 -26.82 -21.80
N ALA A 216 15.54 -26.04 -21.75
CA ALA A 216 15.23 -24.99 -22.72
C ALA A 216 16.06 -23.71 -22.53
N GLY A 217 17.11 -23.73 -21.69
CA GLY A 217 17.92 -22.55 -21.41
C GLY A 217 17.14 -21.43 -20.71
N TYR A 218 16.05 -21.76 -19.99
CA TYR A 218 15.34 -20.81 -19.14
C TYR A 218 16.24 -20.47 -17.95
N ASP A 219 17.11 -19.48 -18.14
CA ASP A 219 17.87 -18.90 -17.05
C ASP A 219 17.02 -17.81 -16.38
N TRP A 220 16.55 -18.14 -15.18
CA TRP A 220 15.85 -17.20 -14.32
C TRP A 220 16.73 -15.97 -14.01
N PHE A 221 18.05 -16.15 -13.97
CA PHE A 221 19.03 -15.10 -13.66
C PHE A 221 19.17 -14.11 -14.83
N GLU A 222 19.36 -14.56 -16.08
CA GLU A 222 19.37 -13.68 -17.26
C GLU A 222 18.10 -12.84 -17.42
N ARG A 223 16.92 -13.43 -17.16
CA ARG A 223 15.64 -12.75 -17.32
C ARG A 223 15.29 -11.81 -16.16
N ASN A 224 15.83 -12.10 -14.97
CA ASN A 224 15.73 -11.24 -13.78
C ASN A 224 17.01 -10.43 -13.52
N LYS A 225 17.91 -10.31 -14.51
CA LYS A 225 19.13 -9.50 -14.43
C LYS A 225 18.85 -8.02 -14.13
N HIS A 226 17.65 -7.55 -14.48
CA HIS A 226 17.15 -6.21 -14.16
C HIS A 226 16.68 -6.07 -12.69
N ILE A 227 16.51 -7.20 -11.98
CA ILE A 227 16.01 -7.28 -10.59
C ILE A 227 17.14 -7.67 -9.64
N VAL A 228 18.10 -8.47 -10.09
CA VAL A 228 19.22 -8.95 -9.28
C VAL A 228 20.48 -8.67 -10.10
N SER A 229 21.26 -7.67 -9.70
CA SER A 229 22.60 -7.56 -10.26
C SER A 229 23.44 -8.77 -9.79
N LYS A 230 24.64 -8.94 -10.35
CA LYS A 230 25.60 -9.98 -9.93
C LYS A 230 25.97 -9.87 -8.43
N TYR A 231 25.77 -8.71 -7.81
CA TYR A 231 26.21 -8.37 -6.46
C TYR A 231 25.03 -8.27 -5.48
N ILE A 232 25.23 -8.78 -4.26
CA ILE A 232 24.28 -8.73 -3.14
C ILE A 232 23.92 -7.28 -2.86
N GLY A 233 22.61 -7.00 -2.79
CA GLY A 233 22.09 -5.68 -2.48
C GLY A 233 22.15 -4.66 -3.61
N VAL A 234 22.56 -5.05 -4.83
CA VAL A 234 22.66 -4.15 -5.99
C VAL A 234 21.60 -4.48 -7.04
N PHE A 235 20.88 -3.46 -7.52
CA PHE A 235 19.72 -3.55 -8.42
C PHE A 235 20.00 -2.80 -9.74
N ALA A 236 19.80 -3.44 -10.89
CA ALA A 236 20.11 -2.85 -12.18
C ALA A 236 18.90 -2.17 -12.84
N HIS A 237 18.88 -0.84 -12.90
CA HIS A 237 17.83 -0.08 -13.59
C HIS A 237 18.17 0.13 -15.06
N ARG A 238 17.75 -0.83 -15.91
CA ARG A 238 18.03 -0.82 -17.37
C ARG A 238 17.60 0.45 -18.10
N HIS A 239 16.48 1.07 -17.70
CA HIS A 239 15.96 2.29 -18.33
C HIS A 239 16.69 3.56 -17.90
N LYS A 240 17.44 3.52 -16.80
CA LYS A 240 18.22 4.64 -16.27
C LYS A 240 19.72 4.45 -16.43
N CYS A 241 20.14 3.30 -17.00
CA CYS A 241 21.53 2.85 -17.10
C CYS A 241 22.32 3.03 -15.79
N LYS A 242 21.70 2.65 -14.66
CA LYS A 242 22.26 2.83 -13.31
C LYS A 242 22.05 1.58 -12.46
N PHE A 243 22.91 1.39 -11.47
CA PHE A 243 22.86 0.35 -10.45
C PHE A 243 22.58 0.98 -9.09
N GLU A 244 21.53 0.55 -8.42
CA GLU A 244 21.14 1.05 -7.10
C GLU A 244 21.62 0.07 -6.02
N ALA A 245 22.38 0.54 -5.04
CA ALA A 245 22.82 -0.26 -3.90
C ALA A 245 21.92 -0.03 -2.70
N THR A 246 21.44 -1.10 -2.05
CA THR A 246 20.63 -1.01 -0.84
C THR A 246 21.08 -2.03 0.21
N TYR A 247 21.20 -1.60 1.47
CA TYR A 247 21.56 -2.45 2.61
C TYR A 247 20.45 -2.38 3.67
N ARG A 248 19.87 -3.54 4.03
CA ARG A 248 18.72 -3.66 4.97
C ARG A 248 17.56 -2.70 4.69
N GLY A 249 17.28 -2.45 3.40
CA GLY A 249 16.20 -1.56 2.95
C GLY A 249 16.56 -0.07 2.93
N LYS A 250 17.78 0.31 3.32
CA LYS A 250 18.30 1.69 3.15
C LYS A 250 19.04 1.81 1.82
N TYR A 251 18.78 2.90 1.10
CA TYR A 251 19.42 3.22 -0.17
C TYR A 251 20.81 3.84 0.06
N MET A 252 21.85 3.23 -0.52
CA MET A 252 23.26 3.65 -0.39
C MET A 252 23.71 4.54 -1.55
N GLY A 253 23.06 4.45 -2.72
CA GLY A 253 23.39 5.27 -3.87
C GLY A 253 22.98 4.64 -5.20
N SER A 254 23.07 5.45 -6.26
CA SER A 254 22.92 5.05 -7.67
C SER A 254 24.26 5.23 -8.35
N PHE A 255 24.79 4.17 -8.94
CA PHE A 255 26.10 4.12 -9.55
C PHE A 255 25.98 3.79 -11.04
N SER A 256 26.94 4.22 -11.84
CA SER A 256 27.02 3.82 -13.25
C SER A 256 27.57 2.40 -13.42
N ASP A 257 28.36 1.94 -12.45
CA ASP A 257 29.06 0.65 -12.48
C ASP A 257 28.55 -0.29 -11.37
N PRO A 258 28.32 -1.59 -11.66
CA PRO A 258 27.80 -2.53 -10.67
C PRO A 258 28.83 -2.88 -9.58
N GLU A 259 30.13 -2.79 -9.82
CA GLU A 259 31.14 -3.08 -8.81
C GLU A 259 31.26 -1.94 -7.79
N GLU A 260 31.12 -0.71 -8.25
CA GLU A 260 31.07 0.46 -7.39
C GLU A 260 29.86 0.43 -6.46
N ALA A 261 28.69 0.07 -6.99
CA ALA A 261 27.50 -0.15 -6.18
C ALA A 261 27.69 -1.27 -5.13
N ALA A 262 28.41 -2.34 -5.50
CA ALA A 262 28.69 -3.46 -4.61
C ALA A 262 29.68 -3.09 -3.50
N ARG A 263 30.68 -2.25 -3.79
CA ARG A 263 31.59 -1.68 -2.79
C ARG A 263 30.84 -0.80 -1.78
N ALA A 264 29.92 0.04 -2.25
CA ALA A 264 29.08 0.85 -1.37
C ALA A 264 28.18 0.01 -0.44
N TYR A 265 27.69 -1.14 -0.93
CA TYR A 265 26.99 -2.11 -0.08
C TYR A 265 27.92 -2.72 0.97
N ASP A 266 29.15 -3.10 0.60
CA ASP A 266 30.11 -3.71 1.52
C ASP A 266 30.61 -2.74 2.60
N GLU A 267 30.83 -1.47 2.26
CA GLU A 267 31.13 -0.40 3.22
C GLU A 267 30.00 -0.26 4.27
N ALA A 268 28.75 -0.25 3.81
CA ALA A 268 27.59 -0.18 4.71
C ALA A 268 27.45 -1.42 5.60
N ALA A 269 27.71 -2.61 5.04
CA ALA A 269 27.69 -3.87 5.79
C ALA A 269 28.81 -3.94 6.84
N ARG A 270 30.03 -3.48 6.52
CA ARG A 270 31.14 -3.37 7.49
C ARG A 270 30.86 -2.33 8.57
N ALA A 271 30.31 -1.17 8.22
CA ALA A 271 29.92 -0.15 9.18
C ALA A 271 28.87 -0.66 10.17
N SER A 272 28.07 -1.66 9.77
CA SER A 272 27.08 -2.32 10.64
C SER A 272 27.60 -3.53 11.43
N GLY A 273 28.87 -3.91 11.24
CA GLY A 273 29.52 -5.02 11.94
C GLY A 273 29.20 -6.42 11.38
N GLU A 274 28.81 -6.55 10.11
CA GLU A 274 28.56 -7.86 9.51
C GLU A 274 29.85 -8.65 9.25
N THR A 275 29.77 -9.97 9.44
CA THR A 275 30.86 -10.92 9.19
C THR A 275 31.17 -11.04 7.68
N HIS A 276 32.44 -11.26 7.34
CA HIS A 276 32.96 -11.39 5.95
C HIS A 276 32.18 -12.35 5.03
N GLN A 277 31.40 -13.29 5.55
CA GLN A 277 30.55 -14.21 4.77
C GLN A 277 29.38 -13.54 4.03
N LYS A 278 29.06 -12.27 4.33
CA LYS A 278 27.93 -11.52 3.73
C LYS A 278 28.35 -10.36 2.83
N LEU A 279 29.66 -10.18 2.60
CA LEU A 279 30.21 -9.14 1.72
C LEU A 279 30.32 -9.65 0.29
N ASN A 280 30.24 -8.74 -0.68
CA ASN A 280 30.51 -9.01 -2.09
C ASN A 280 32.02 -9.19 -2.37
N PHE A 281 32.86 -8.43 -1.66
CA PHE A 281 34.32 -8.45 -1.72
C PHE A 281 34.91 -8.67 -0.32
N PRO A 282 35.05 -9.94 0.11
CA PRO A 282 35.58 -10.27 1.44
C PRO A 282 37.08 -9.99 1.59
N ASP A 283 37.84 -9.92 0.49
CA ASP A 283 39.30 -9.79 0.44
C ASP A 283 39.81 -8.36 0.20
N SER A 284 38.94 -7.34 0.25
CA SER A 284 39.25 -5.93 -0.05
C SER A 284 39.24 -5.03 1.17
#